data_AF-A0A966WRG9-F1
#
_entry.id   AF-A0A966WRG9-F1
#
_cell.length_a   1.000
_cell.length_b   1.000
_cell.length_c   1.000
_cell.angle_alpha   90.00
_cell.angle_beta   90.00
_cell.angle_gamma   90.00
#
_symmetry.space_group_name_H-M   'P 1'
#
loop_
_entity.id
_entity.type
_entity.pdbx_description
1 polymer ?
#
loop_
_entity_poly.entity_id
_entity_poly.type
_entity_poly.pdbx_seq_one_letter_code
_entity_poly.pdbx_strand_id
1 'polypeptide(L)'
;ALVAGCAMMAGYVLFWAPHAWVLWQETGNPMFPMYNAIFRSPDFPPVSPSDDRFLPRTTIQAIFYPFWWLVPNANLVGELRMRDWRMAFGYVAWVALVPLLLWRGAGVNRRPFWLLLGVTALSYTIWAKISGIYRYMVLLEALSALLLMAALALGLRGRARPALLVFAMLGAAIIGTTIVPNWGKGRHGEQMLEVPPLPVLPGALVVTLDDEPHSYLVAFMPREVRVLGLNTNILRAGDENGLTLRLRQAIAAHQGAGWSIAAPETREAERDRVLGIYGLVVTGECQILRTSLRRGGHVFCPIAKR
;
A
#
# COMPACT_ATOMS: atom_id res chain seq x y z
N ALA A 1 -18.46 -15.41 -17.51
CA ALA A 1 -17.00 -15.31 -17.26
C ALA A 1 -16.36 -14.29 -18.21
N LEU A 2 -16.31 -14.54 -19.52
CA LEU A 2 -15.72 -13.59 -20.50
C LEU A 2 -16.35 -12.20 -20.45
N VAL A 3 -17.69 -12.10 -20.48
CA VAL A 3 -18.39 -10.80 -20.39
C VAL A 3 -18.01 -10.03 -19.12
N ALA A 4 -17.99 -10.69 -17.96
CA ALA A 4 -17.60 -10.09 -16.70
C ALA A 4 -16.12 -9.65 -16.70
N GLY A 5 -15.22 -10.48 -17.23
CA GLY A 5 -13.80 -10.14 -17.37
C GLY A 5 -13.58 -8.95 -18.30
N CYS A 6 -14.26 -8.90 -19.45
CA CYS A 6 -14.22 -7.76 -20.36
C CYS A 6 -14.81 -6.50 -19.71
N ALA A 7 -15.91 -6.60 -18.97
CA ALA A 7 -16.50 -5.48 -18.26
C ALA A 7 -15.57 -4.94 -17.16
N MET A 8 -14.90 -5.82 -16.40
CA MET A 8 -13.90 -5.42 -15.41
C MET A 8 -12.70 -4.72 -16.06
N MET A 9 -12.21 -5.26 -17.19
CA MET A 9 -11.11 -4.65 -17.94
C MET A 9 -11.51 -3.28 -18.52
N ALA A 10 -12.70 -3.18 -19.09
CA ALA A 10 -13.24 -1.93 -19.61
C ALA A 10 -13.40 -0.90 -18.51
N GLY A 11 -13.92 -1.30 -17.34
CA GLY A 11 -14.00 -0.45 -16.16
C GLY A 11 -12.61 0.04 -15.71
N TYR A 12 -11.65 -0.88 -15.58
CA TYR A 12 -10.27 -0.52 -15.23
C TYR A 12 -9.69 0.51 -16.21
N VAL A 13 -9.78 0.26 -17.52
CA VAL A 13 -9.27 1.18 -18.54
C VAL A 13 -9.99 2.52 -18.48
N LEU A 14 -11.31 2.54 -18.35
CA LEU A 14 -12.10 3.77 -18.31
C LEU A 14 -11.69 4.69 -17.16
N PHE A 15 -11.42 4.13 -15.98
CA PHE A 15 -11.06 4.92 -14.79
C PHE A 15 -9.55 5.17 -14.65
N TRP A 16 -8.70 4.22 -15.05
CA TRP A 16 -7.25 4.35 -14.92
C TRP A 16 -6.61 5.15 -16.06
N ALA A 17 -7.07 4.96 -17.30
CA ALA A 17 -6.40 5.52 -18.48
C ALA A 17 -6.28 7.06 -18.45
N PRO A 18 -7.28 7.84 -18.01
CA PRO A 18 -7.13 9.30 -17.90
C PRO A 18 -5.98 9.70 -16.96
N HIS A 19 -5.85 9.01 -15.83
CA HIS A 19 -4.75 9.28 -14.88
C HIS A 19 -3.40 8.82 -15.45
N ALA A 20 -3.35 7.65 -16.06
CA ALA A 20 -2.15 7.14 -16.74
C ALA A 20 -1.66 8.09 -17.84
N TRP A 21 -2.59 8.74 -18.55
CA TRP A 21 -2.27 9.75 -19.55
C TRP A 21 -1.65 11.00 -18.93
N VAL A 22 -2.18 11.50 -17.81
CA VAL A 22 -1.56 12.63 -17.09
C VAL A 22 -0.15 12.27 -16.64
N LEU A 23 0.05 11.08 -16.06
CA LEU A 23 1.38 10.63 -15.66
C LEU A 23 2.34 10.50 -16.85
N TRP A 24 1.85 10.02 -17.99
CA TRP A 24 2.62 9.98 -19.23
C TRP A 24 3.08 11.37 -19.68
N GLN A 25 2.21 12.37 -19.66
CA GLN A 25 2.56 13.74 -20.05
C GLN A 25 3.56 14.38 -19.08
N GLU A 26 3.40 14.15 -17.77
CA GLU A 26 4.23 14.79 -16.75
C GLU A 26 5.61 14.16 -16.59
N THR A 27 5.70 12.84 -16.75
CA THR A 27 6.89 12.05 -16.40
C THR A 27 7.39 11.15 -17.53
N GLY A 28 6.60 10.89 -18.57
CA GLY A 28 6.92 9.88 -19.59
C GLY A 28 6.70 8.43 -19.14
N ASN A 29 6.09 8.20 -17.98
CA ASN A 29 5.77 6.86 -17.46
C ASN A 29 4.30 6.84 -16.96
N PRO A 30 3.41 5.98 -17.51
CA PRO A 30 1.99 5.98 -17.17
C PRO A 30 1.70 5.33 -15.81
N MET A 31 2.71 4.78 -15.15
CA MET A 31 2.64 4.14 -13.84
C MET A 31 3.74 4.67 -12.90
N PHE A 32 4.26 5.87 -13.15
CA PHE A 32 5.39 6.44 -12.42
C PHE A 32 5.24 6.36 -10.89
N PRO A 33 6.28 5.97 -10.12
CA PRO A 33 7.62 5.55 -10.54
C PRO A 33 7.72 4.04 -10.84
N MET A 34 6.62 3.29 -10.82
CA MET A 34 6.61 1.85 -11.07
C MET A 34 6.97 1.56 -12.52
N TYR A 35 7.57 0.38 -12.76
CA TYR A 35 7.97 -0.09 -14.09
C TYR A 35 8.94 0.85 -14.84
N ASN A 36 9.71 1.68 -14.12
CA ASN A 36 10.62 2.62 -14.77
C ASN A 36 11.82 1.96 -15.47
N ALA A 37 12.09 0.68 -15.18
CA ALA A 37 13.03 -0.13 -15.98
C ALA A 37 12.59 -0.25 -17.46
N ILE A 38 11.28 -0.14 -17.74
CA ILE A 38 10.69 -0.23 -19.09
C ILE A 38 10.51 1.17 -19.69
N PHE A 39 9.79 2.05 -19.00
CA PHE A 39 9.44 3.38 -19.52
C PHE A 39 10.61 4.38 -19.48
N ARG A 40 11.57 4.18 -18.57
CA ARG A 40 12.80 4.97 -18.45
C ARG A 40 12.56 6.48 -18.40
N SER A 41 11.61 6.90 -17.58
CA SER A 41 11.43 8.31 -17.24
C SER A 41 12.75 8.87 -16.68
N PRO A 42 13.20 10.07 -17.13
CA PRO A 42 14.40 10.71 -16.59
C PRO A 42 14.21 11.17 -15.14
N ASP A 43 12.98 11.22 -14.66
CA ASP A 43 12.60 11.68 -13.33
C ASP A 43 12.86 10.63 -12.23
N PHE A 44 13.23 9.40 -12.59
CA PHE A 44 13.52 8.33 -11.64
C PHE A 44 14.60 7.38 -12.18
N PRO A 45 15.39 6.70 -11.33
CA PRO A 45 16.35 5.70 -11.81
C PRO A 45 15.67 4.60 -12.66
N PRO A 46 16.39 3.93 -13.59
CA PRO A 46 15.83 2.91 -14.48
C PRO A 46 15.60 1.56 -13.77
N VAL A 47 14.88 1.59 -12.66
CA VAL A 47 14.55 0.46 -11.80
C VAL A 47 13.03 0.40 -11.60
N SER A 48 12.53 -0.74 -11.11
CA SER A 48 11.12 -0.89 -10.74
C SER A 48 11.06 -1.08 -9.23
N PRO A 49 10.67 -0.05 -8.45
CA PRO A 49 10.54 -0.18 -7.00
C PRO A 49 9.57 -1.31 -6.64
N SER A 50 9.95 -2.13 -5.66
CA SER A 50 9.08 -3.14 -5.04
C SER A 50 9.43 -3.28 -3.56
N ASP A 51 8.46 -3.73 -2.77
CA ASP A 51 8.67 -4.06 -1.37
C ASP A 51 8.85 -5.56 -1.19
N ASP A 52 10.11 -5.99 -1.22
CA ASP A 52 10.47 -7.41 -1.19
C ASP A 52 10.55 -7.97 0.25
N ARG A 53 10.17 -7.18 1.26
CA ARG A 53 10.28 -7.57 2.68
C ARG A 53 9.36 -8.74 3.04
N PHE A 54 8.20 -8.81 2.41
CA PHE A 54 7.14 -9.78 2.72
C PHE A 54 7.05 -10.96 1.74
N LEU A 55 7.89 -10.94 0.70
CA LEU A 55 7.96 -12.04 -0.26
C LEU A 55 8.48 -13.32 0.42
N PRO A 56 7.94 -14.50 0.07
CA PRO A 56 8.48 -15.76 0.55
C PRO A 56 9.94 -15.92 0.11
N ARG A 57 10.80 -16.35 1.04
CA ARG A 57 12.25 -16.48 0.85
C ARG A 57 12.65 -17.79 0.18
N THR A 58 11.80 -18.81 0.25
CA THR A 58 12.06 -20.14 -0.32
C THR A 58 10.81 -20.69 -1.02
N THR A 59 11.00 -21.63 -1.95
CA THR A 59 9.89 -22.30 -2.65
C THR A 59 8.97 -23.06 -1.67
N ILE A 60 9.54 -23.68 -0.64
CA ILE A 60 8.76 -24.39 0.39
C ILE A 60 7.89 -23.39 1.17
N GLN A 61 8.48 -22.26 1.58
CA GLN A 61 7.74 -21.20 2.22
C GLN A 61 6.65 -20.66 1.29
N ALA A 62 6.93 -20.48 0.00
CA ALA A 62 5.93 -20.01 -0.97
C ALA A 62 4.78 -21.00 -1.17
N ILE A 63 5.01 -22.31 -1.09
CA ILE A 63 3.95 -23.33 -1.23
C ILE A 63 3.10 -23.40 0.05
N PHE A 64 3.75 -23.44 1.21
CA PHE A 64 3.08 -23.61 2.50
C PHE A 64 2.84 -22.29 3.24
N TYR A 65 2.94 -21.15 2.55
CA TYR A 65 2.93 -19.84 3.20
C TYR A 65 1.70 -19.62 4.10
N PRO A 66 0.47 -20.02 3.70
CA PRO A 66 -0.72 -19.87 4.53
C PRO A 66 -0.63 -20.48 5.92
N PHE A 67 0.22 -21.48 6.10
CA PHE A 67 0.40 -22.15 7.39
C PHE A 67 1.35 -21.39 8.33
N TRP A 68 2.20 -20.50 7.80
CA TRP A 68 3.17 -19.75 8.59
C TRP A 68 2.54 -18.68 9.49
N TRP A 69 1.36 -18.18 9.13
CA TRP A 69 0.62 -17.21 9.94
C TRP A 69 -0.59 -17.79 10.68
N LEU A 70 -0.59 -19.12 10.89
CA LEU A 70 -1.45 -19.79 11.87
C LEU A 70 -1.09 -19.43 13.31
N VAL A 71 0.17 -19.06 13.54
CA VAL A 71 0.67 -18.55 14.82
C VAL A 71 0.85 -17.04 14.75
N PRO A 72 0.74 -16.31 15.88
CA PRO A 72 0.95 -14.87 15.88
C PRO A 72 2.36 -14.52 15.40
N ASN A 73 2.44 -13.62 14.42
CA ASN A 73 3.69 -13.18 13.81
C ASN A 73 3.62 -11.68 13.51
N ALA A 74 4.78 -11.05 13.35
CA ALA A 74 4.94 -9.68 12.86
C ALA A 74 6.07 -9.68 11.82
N ASN A 75 6.02 -8.75 10.87
CA ASN A 75 6.98 -8.62 9.76
C ASN A 75 7.09 -9.84 8.83
N LEU A 76 6.08 -10.72 8.80
CA LEU A 76 6.04 -11.86 7.88
C LEU A 76 5.26 -11.52 6.61
N VAL A 77 3.98 -11.18 6.77
CA VAL A 77 3.09 -10.74 5.68
C VAL A 77 2.43 -9.37 5.98
N GLY A 78 2.93 -8.68 7.00
CA GLY A 78 2.49 -7.35 7.42
C GLY A 78 3.37 -6.86 8.57
N GLU A 79 3.37 -5.54 8.81
CA GLU A 79 4.25 -4.90 9.80
C GLU A 79 3.83 -5.23 11.24
N LEU A 80 2.52 -5.23 11.49
CA LEU A 80 1.96 -5.43 12.82
C LEU A 80 1.73 -6.90 13.14
N ARG A 81 1.63 -7.19 14.43
CA ARG A 81 1.28 -8.52 14.91
C ARG A 81 -0.08 -8.95 14.36
N MET A 82 -0.11 -10.09 13.68
CA MET A 82 -1.30 -10.69 13.10
C MET A 82 -1.30 -12.21 13.21
N ARG A 83 -2.50 -12.80 13.10
CA ARG A 83 -2.73 -14.24 12.98
C ARG A 83 -4.03 -14.44 12.22
N ASP A 84 -4.03 -15.29 11.21
CA ASP A 84 -5.24 -15.56 10.43
C ASP A 84 -5.27 -17.00 9.89
N TRP A 85 -6.38 -17.70 10.14
CA TRP A 85 -6.51 -19.09 9.72
C TRP A 85 -7.23 -19.27 8.38
N ARG A 86 -7.88 -18.22 7.85
CA ARG A 86 -8.72 -18.27 6.64
C ARG A 86 -7.96 -18.88 5.47
N MET A 87 -6.75 -18.39 5.21
CA MET A 87 -5.93 -18.83 4.09
C MET A 87 -5.49 -20.29 4.22
N ALA A 88 -5.16 -20.76 5.43
CA ALA A 88 -4.78 -22.15 5.65
C ALA A 88 -5.96 -23.11 5.42
N PHE A 89 -7.16 -22.78 5.94
CA PHE A 89 -8.37 -23.57 5.67
C PHE A 89 -8.77 -23.53 4.19
N GLY A 90 -8.65 -22.37 3.54
CA GLY A 90 -8.84 -22.25 2.09
C GLY A 90 -7.86 -23.13 1.30
N TYR A 91 -6.60 -23.18 1.71
CA TYR A 91 -5.58 -24.03 1.10
C TYR A 91 -5.92 -25.52 1.24
N VAL A 92 -6.27 -25.97 2.44
CA VAL A 92 -6.70 -27.36 2.69
C VAL A 92 -7.94 -27.69 1.85
N ALA A 93 -8.92 -26.79 1.78
CA ALA A 93 -10.10 -26.96 0.95
C ALA A 93 -9.77 -27.03 -0.55
N TRP A 94 -8.85 -26.19 -1.02
CA TRP A 94 -8.35 -26.22 -2.40
C TRP A 94 -7.73 -27.57 -2.75
N VAL A 95 -6.87 -28.11 -1.87
CA VAL A 95 -6.24 -29.43 -2.06
C VAL A 95 -7.29 -30.54 -2.01
N ALA A 96 -8.24 -30.49 -1.07
CA ALA A 96 -9.28 -31.50 -0.92
C ALA A 96 -10.29 -31.53 -2.09
N LEU A 97 -10.54 -30.38 -2.72
CA LEU A 97 -11.48 -30.28 -3.84
C LEU A 97 -11.05 -31.10 -5.06
N VAL A 98 -9.75 -31.19 -5.35
CA VAL A 98 -9.23 -31.93 -6.51
C VAL A 98 -9.67 -33.42 -6.49
N PRO A 99 -9.33 -34.23 -5.47
CA PRO A 99 -9.78 -35.63 -5.42
C PRO A 99 -11.31 -35.74 -5.28
N LEU A 100 -11.97 -34.82 -4.57
CA LEU A 100 -13.43 -34.82 -4.46
C LEU A 100 -14.12 -34.67 -5.82
N LEU A 101 -13.58 -33.86 -6.73
CA LEU A 101 -14.12 -33.70 -8.08
C LEU A 101 -13.85 -34.91 -8.97
N LEU A 102 -12.69 -35.56 -8.80
CA LEU A 102 -12.32 -36.76 -9.54
C LEU A 102 -13.17 -37.98 -9.12
N TRP A 103 -13.44 -38.14 -7.83
CA TRP A 103 -14.20 -39.26 -7.28
C TRP A 103 -15.72 -39.13 -7.43
N ARG A 104 -16.23 -37.92 -7.70
CA ARG A 104 -17.67 -37.68 -7.93
C ARG A 104 -18.05 -38.08 -9.36
N GLY A 105 -19.08 -38.93 -9.48
CA GLY A 105 -19.62 -39.43 -10.75
C GLY A 105 -20.21 -38.35 -11.67
N ALA A 106 -20.68 -38.76 -12.85
CA ALA A 106 -20.99 -37.94 -14.04
C ALA A 106 -22.09 -36.84 -13.89
N GLY A 107 -22.64 -36.59 -12.70
CA GLY A 107 -23.74 -35.63 -12.48
C GLY A 107 -23.32 -34.24 -11.98
N VAL A 108 -22.03 -33.99 -11.69
CA VAL A 108 -21.56 -32.69 -11.18
C VAL A 108 -20.97 -31.86 -12.32
N ASN A 109 -21.48 -30.65 -12.53
CA ASN A 109 -20.83 -29.68 -13.41
C ASN A 109 -19.49 -29.23 -12.78
N ARG A 110 -18.38 -29.75 -13.30
CA ARG A 110 -17.02 -29.52 -12.77
C ARG A 110 -16.44 -28.16 -13.18
N ARG A 111 -16.96 -27.54 -14.24
CA ARG A 111 -16.43 -26.29 -14.80
C ARG A 111 -16.28 -25.15 -13.77
N PRO A 112 -17.30 -24.79 -12.95
CA PRO A 112 -17.15 -23.72 -11.96
C PRO A 112 -16.08 -24.03 -10.90
N PHE A 113 -15.92 -25.29 -10.51
CA PHE A 113 -14.90 -25.69 -9.53
C PHE A 113 -13.49 -25.58 -10.11
N TRP A 114 -13.28 -26.00 -11.35
CA TRP A 114 -11.98 -25.82 -12.02
C TRP A 114 -11.63 -24.34 -12.22
N LEU A 115 -12.63 -23.51 -12.54
CA LEU A 115 -12.45 -22.05 -12.59
C LEU A 115 -12.06 -21.49 -11.22
N LEU A 116 -12.75 -21.89 -10.15
CA LEU A 116 -12.42 -21.48 -8.78
C LEU A 116 -11.00 -21.90 -8.38
N LEU A 117 -10.61 -23.15 -8.65
CA LEU A 117 -9.27 -23.66 -8.37
C LEU A 117 -8.20 -22.90 -9.15
N GLY A 118 -8.41 -22.68 -10.45
CA GLY A 118 -7.48 -21.98 -11.34
C GLY A 118 -7.34 -20.51 -10.99
N VAL A 119 -8.44 -19.79 -10.76
CA VAL A 119 -8.40 -18.38 -10.34
C VAL A 119 -7.71 -18.23 -8.98
N THR A 120 -7.98 -19.11 -8.03
CA THR A 120 -7.28 -19.09 -6.73
C THR A 120 -5.78 -19.32 -6.90
N ALA A 121 -5.37 -20.34 -7.65
CA ALA A 121 -3.96 -20.66 -7.86
C ALA A 121 -3.22 -19.53 -8.58
N LEU A 122 -3.84 -18.95 -9.62
CA LEU A 122 -3.28 -17.80 -10.35
C LEU A 122 -3.15 -16.58 -9.43
N SER A 123 -4.21 -16.23 -8.71
CA SER A 123 -4.22 -15.09 -7.80
C SER A 123 -3.18 -15.23 -6.69
N TYR A 124 -3.05 -16.44 -6.11
CA TYR A 124 -2.05 -16.75 -5.11
C TYR A 124 -0.63 -16.62 -5.66
N THR A 125 -0.39 -17.15 -6.86
CA THR A 125 0.92 -17.08 -7.52
C THR A 125 1.33 -15.65 -7.82
N ILE A 126 0.41 -14.82 -8.34
CA ILE A 126 0.64 -13.39 -8.59
C ILE A 126 0.96 -12.68 -7.28
N TRP A 127 0.15 -12.88 -6.25
CA TRP A 127 0.35 -12.27 -4.94
C TRP A 127 1.70 -12.65 -4.30
N ALA A 128 2.04 -13.95 -4.30
CA ALA A 128 3.28 -14.46 -3.71
C ALA A 128 4.53 -14.01 -4.48
N LYS A 129 4.42 -13.64 -5.76
CA LYS A 129 5.54 -13.12 -6.57
C LYS A 129 5.73 -11.62 -6.46
N ILE A 130 4.66 -10.84 -6.39
CA ILE A 130 4.73 -9.38 -6.59
C ILE A 130 4.61 -8.60 -5.28
N SER A 131 3.99 -9.17 -4.24
CA SER A 131 3.74 -8.43 -3.01
C SER A 131 4.06 -9.18 -1.73
N GLY A 132 3.47 -10.36 -1.52
CA GLY A 132 3.57 -11.06 -0.23
C GLY A 132 2.91 -10.34 0.96
N ILE A 133 2.26 -9.19 0.75
CA ILE A 133 1.60 -8.42 1.81
C ILE A 133 0.15 -8.87 1.96
N TYR A 134 -0.24 -9.25 3.18
CA TYR A 134 -1.54 -9.80 3.52
C TYR A 134 -2.71 -8.89 3.15
N ARG A 135 -2.55 -7.56 3.26
CA ARG A 135 -3.62 -6.58 2.96
C ARG A 135 -4.11 -6.62 1.51
N TYR A 136 -3.30 -7.13 0.58
CA TYR A 136 -3.68 -7.28 -0.83
C TYR A 136 -4.28 -8.64 -1.15
N MET A 137 -4.51 -9.50 -0.15
CA MET A 137 -5.08 -10.84 -0.31
C MET A 137 -6.61 -10.87 -0.25
N VAL A 138 -7.32 -9.73 -0.18
CA VAL A 138 -8.78 -9.69 0.04
C VAL A 138 -9.57 -10.61 -0.90
N LEU A 139 -9.16 -10.72 -2.17
CA LEU A 139 -9.75 -11.66 -3.11
C LEU A 139 -9.55 -13.11 -2.65
N LEU A 140 -8.32 -13.49 -2.31
CA LEU A 140 -7.99 -14.83 -1.83
C LEU A 140 -8.68 -15.16 -0.51
N GLU A 141 -8.85 -14.18 0.38
CA GLU A 141 -9.65 -14.35 1.60
C GLU A 141 -11.11 -14.70 1.26
N ALA A 142 -11.73 -13.98 0.33
CA ALA A 142 -13.09 -14.30 -0.13
C ALA A 142 -13.16 -15.68 -0.81
N LEU A 143 -12.19 -16.00 -1.67
CA LEU A 143 -12.13 -17.30 -2.34
C LEU A 143 -11.90 -18.45 -1.34
N SER A 144 -11.18 -18.22 -0.23
CA SER A 144 -10.94 -19.22 0.81
C SER A 144 -12.25 -19.74 1.42
N ALA A 145 -13.20 -18.84 1.71
CA ALA A 145 -14.53 -19.19 2.20
C ALA A 145 -15.34 -19.97 1.14
N LEU A 146 -15.26 -19.57 -0.13
CA LEU A 146 -15.94 -20.28 -1.23
C LEU A 146 -15.37 -21.68 -1.44
N LEU A 147 -14.05 -21.84 -1.39
CA LEU A 147 -13.36 -23.12 -1.48
C LEU A 147 -13.78 -24.03 -0.33
N LEU A 148 -13.80 -23.52 0.90
CA LEU A 148 -14.23 -24.27 2.07
C LEU A 148 -15.68 -24.74 1.93
N MET A 149 -16.59 -23.86 1.53
CA MET A 149 -17.99 -24.23 1.30
C MET A 149 -18.14 -25.26 0.18
N ALA A 150 -17.42 -25.08 -0.94
CA ALA A 150 -17.43 -26.01 -2.06
C ALA A 150 -16.91 -27.40 -1.64
N ALA A 151 -15.81 -27.45 -0.87
CA ALA A 151 -15.23 -28.68 -0.36
C ALA A 151 -16.20 -29.41 0.58
N LEU A 152 -16.86 -28.68 1.50
CA LEU A 152 -17.85 -29.24 2.42
C LEU A 152 -19.11 -29.73 1.70
N ALA A 153 -19.65 -28.92 0.78
CA ALA A 153 -20.84 -29.27 0.02
C ALA A 153 -20.61 -30.54 -0.82
N LEU A 154 -19.45 -30.64 -1.48
CA LEU A 154 -19.06 -31.86 -2.15
C LEU A 154 -18.82 -32.97 -1.12
N GLY A 155 -17.87 -32.83 -0.19
CA GLY A 155 -17.50 -33.87 0.79
C GLY A 155 -18.70 -34.53 1.48
N LEU A 156 -19.68 -33.73 1.93
CA LEU A 156 -20.88 -34.18 2.63
C LEU A 156 -22.03 -34.62 1.71
N ARG A 157 -21.75 -34.84 0.42
CA ARG A 157 -22.73 -35.30 -0.59
C ARG A 157 -23.95 -34.38 -0.70
N GLY A 158 -23.72 -33.06 -0.64
CA GLY A 158 -24.78 -32.06 -0.75
C GLY A 158 -25.70 -31.93 0.46
N ARG A 159 -25.39 -32.60 1.59
CA ARG A 159 -26.16 -32.44 2.83
C ARG A 159 -25.94 -31.03 3.40
N ALA A 160 -26.84 -30.12 3.05
CA ALA A 160 -26.70 -28.69 3.33
C ALA A 160 -26.58 -28.38 4.84
N ARG A 161 -27.41 -29.00 5.69
CA ARG A 161 -27.40 -28.75 7.14
C ARG A 161 -26.04 -29.03 7.79
N PRO A 162 -25.46 -30.24 7.71
CA PRO A 162 -24.14 -30.49 8.31
C PRO A 162 -23.04 -29.66 7.64
N ALA A 163 -23.11 -29.38 6.33
CA ALA A 163 -22.13 -28.52 5.66
C ALA A 163 -22.15 -27.09 6.21
N LEU A 164 -23.34 -26.51 6.37
CA LEU A 164 -23.54 -25.18 6.95
C LEU A 164 -23.11 -25.14 8.42
N LEU A 165 -23.41 -26.17 9.21
CA LEU A 165 -22.98 -26.26 10.61
C LEU A 165 -21.46 -26.30 10.71
N VAL A 166 -20.79 -27.16 9.94
CA VAL A 166 -19.32 -27.24 9.94
C VAL A 166 -18.70 -25.92 9.46
N PHE A 167 -19.23 -25.34 8.39
CA PHE A 167 -18.78 -24.04 7.89
C PHE A 167 -18.94 -22.93 8.95
N ALA A 168 -20.08 -22.87 9.64
CA ALA A 168 -20.34 -21.90 10.69
C ALA A 168 -19.41 -22.11 11.90
N MET A 169 -19.19 -23.35 12.32
CA MET A 169 -18.25 -23.67 13.41
C MET A 169 -16.82 -23.26 13.07
N LEU A 170 -16.34 -23.60 11.86
CA LEU A 170 -15.02 -23.18 11.38
C LEU A 170 -14.92 -21.67 11.27
N GLY A 171 -15.95 -21.01 10.71
CA GLY A 171 -16.02 -19.56 10.60
C GLY A 171 -15.93 -18.88 11.97
N ALA A 172 -16.70 -19.36 12.96
CA ALA A 172 -16.66 -18.85 14.33
C ALA A 172 -15.29 -19.06 14.98
N ALA A 173 -14.68 -20.23 14.79
CA ALA A 173 -13.33 -20.51 15.30
C ALA A 173 -12.27 -19.60 14.66
N ILE A 174 -12.33 -19.40 13.34
CA ILE A 174 -11.42 -18.51 12.61
C ILE A 174 -11.59 -17.07 13.11
N ILE A 175 -12.83 -16.56 13.20
CA ILE A 175 -13.11 -15.21 13.69
C ILE A 175 -12.61 -15.05 15.12
N GLY A 176 -12.91 -16.00 16.01
CA GLY A 176 -12.53 -15.96 17.42
C GLY A 176 -11.01 -16.07 17.67
N THR A 177 -10.24 -16.56 16.70
CA THR A 177 -8.79 -16.75 16.83
C THR A 177 -7.98 -15.74 16.03
N THR A 178 -8.60 -15.02 15.10
CA THR A 178 -7.93 -14.01 14.27
C THR A 178 -7.40 -12.86 15.14
N ILE A 179 -6.12 -12.54 14.97
CA ILE A 179 -5.53 -11.33 15.56
C ILE A 179 -5.48 -10.30 14.44
N VAL A 180 -6.39 -9.34 14.49
CA VAL A 180 -6.49 -8.27 13.49
C VAL A 180 -5.41 -7.22 13.79
N PRO A 181 -4.53 -6.90 12.83
CA PRO A 181 -3.56 -5.82 13.00
C PRO A 181 -4.28 -4.47 13.15
N ASN A 182 -3.81 -3.64 14.09
CA ASN A 182 -4.41 -2.35 14.41
C ASN A 182 -3.40 -1.21 14.25
N TRP A 183 -3.50 -0.48 13.14
CA TRP A 183 -2.69 0.72 12.85
C TRP A 183 -3.21 2.00 13.54
N GLY A 184 -4.10 1.86 14.53
CA GLY A 184 -4.76 2.97 15.20
C GLY A 184 -6.04 3.36 14.46
N LYS A 185 -7.19 2.91 14.96
CA LYS A 185 -8.51 3.30 14.47
C LYS A 185 -9.14 4.29 15.44
N GLY A 186 -9.55 5.45 14.94
CA GLY A 186 -10.41 6.39 15.69
C GLY A 186 -11.84 5.85 15.82
N ARG A 187 -12.67 6.47 16.66
CA ARG A 187 -14.08 6.08 16.74
C ARG A 187 -14.81 6.58 15.49
N HIS A 188 -15.84 5.84 15.10
CA HIS A 188 -16.67 6.25 13.96
C HIS A 188 -17.31 7.63 14.23
N GLY A 189 -17.16 8.55 13.29
CA GLY A 189 -17.68 9.92 13.38
C GLY A 189 -16.77 10.92 14.10
N GLU A 190 -15.63 10.51 14.66
CA GLU A 190 -14.66 11.45 15.22
C GLU A 190 -13.91 12.20 14.11
N GLN A 191 -13.60 13.47 14.37
CA GLN A 191 -12.73 14.26 13.50
C GLN A 191 -11.33 13.62 13.50
N MET A 192 -10.99 12.97 12.40
CA MET A 192 -9.72 12.24 12.27
C MET A 192 -8.52 13.21 12.22
N LEU A 193 -8.72 14.39 11.65
CA LEU A 193 -7.67 15.36 11.39
C LEU A 193 -8.02 16.75 11.92
N GLU A 194 -7.21 17.22 12.87
CA GLU A 194 -7.22 18.58 13.40
C GLU A 194 -5.85 19.19 13.16
N VAL A 195 -5.84 20.30 12.41
CA VAL A 195 -4.63 21.03 12.03
C VAL A 195 -4.84 22.49 12.46
N PRO A 196 -4.00 23.03 13.37
CA PRO A 196 -4.07 24.44 13.71
C PRO A 196 -3.66 25.32 12.52
N PRO A 197 -3.96 26.63 12.54
CA PRO A 197 -3.52 27.55 11.49
C PRO A 197 -2.02 27.40 11.21
N LEU A 198 -1.69 27.15 9.94
CA LEU A 198 -0.31 26.97 9.51
C LEU A 198 0.38 28.34 9.40
N PRO A 199 1.68 28.45 9.76
CA PRO A 199 2.43 29.70 9.68
C PRO A 199 2.86 30.07 8.25
N VAL A 200 2.09 29.64 7.24
CA VAL A 200 2.45 29.74 5.83
C VAL A 200 1.54 30.76 5.15
N LEU A 201 2.14 31.82 4.60
CA LEU A 201 1.43 32.87 3.87
C LEU A 201 1.23 32.48 2.40
N PRO A 202 0.23 33.07 1.71
CA PRO A 202 0.05 32.88 0.27
C PRO A 202 1.33 33.19 -0.51
N GLY A 203 1.66 32.33 -1.48
CA GLY A 203 2.83 32.47 -2.34
C GLY A 203 4.15 31.98 -1.73
N ALA A 204 4.17 31.52 -0.47
CA ALA A 204 5.38 30.99 0.16
C ALA A 204 5.84 29.65 -0.46
N LEU A 205 7.13 29.36 -0.36
CA LEU A 205 7.71 28.05 -0.64
C LEU A 205 7.77 27.20 0.63
N VAL A 206 7.27 25.98 0.58
CA VAL A 206 7.37 25.01 1.67
C VAL A 206 8.17 23.80 1.20
N VAL A 207 9.13 23.35 2.02
CA VAL A 207 9.97 22.19 1.70
C VAL A 207 9.85 21.12 2.78
N THR A 208 9.70 19.84 2.42
CA THR A 208 9.74 18.72 3.37
C THR A 208 11.12 18.07 3.34
N LEU A 209 11.63 17.71 4.52
CA LEU A 209 13.06 17.35 4.69
C LEU A 209 13.32 15.92 5.15
N ASP A 210 12.27 15.13 5.37
CA ASP A 210 12.39 13.73 5.78
C ASP A 210 11.21 12.90 5.27
N ASP A 211 11.28 11.59 5.56
CA ASP A 211 10.34 10.58 5.07
C ASP A 211 9.00 10.57 5.80
N GLU A 212 8.80 11.45 6.77
CA GLU A 212 7.56 11.47 7.54
C GLU A 212 6.40 12.07 6.72
N PRO A 213 5.15 11.66 7.02
CA PRO A 213 4.00 12.02 6.22
C PRO A 213 3.57 13.48 6.47
N HIS A 214 4.29 14.43 5.87
CA HIS A 214 4.00 15.86 5.97
C HIS A 214 2.95 16.36 4.96
N SER A 215 2.75 15.62 3.86
CA SER A 215 1.98 16.06 2.69
C SER A 215 0.48 16.29 2.97
N TYR A 216 -0.09 15.72 4.01
CA TYR A 216 -1.49 15.99 4.36
C TYR A 216 -1.71 17.46 4.79
N LEU A 217 -0.67 18.15 5.27
CA LEU A 217 -0.73 19.56 5.67
C LEU A 217 -0.99 20.48 4.47
N VAL A 218 -0.66 20.03 3.25
CA VAL A 218 -0.84 20.80 2.01
C VAL A 218 -2.31 21.16 1.77
N ALA A 219 -3.24 20.30 2.19
CA ALA A 219 -4.67 20.57 2.07
C ALA A 219 -5.16 21.75 2.93
N PHE A 220 -4.36 22.19 3.91
CA PHE A 220 -4.66 23.29 4.83
C PHE A 220 -3.85 24.56 4.52
N MET A 221 -3.02 24.54 3.47
CA MET A 221 -2.25 25.69 3.03
C MET A 221 -3.04 26.52 2.00
N PRO A 222 -2.75 27.82 1.86
CA PRO A 222 -3.24 28.61 0.72
C PRO A 222 -2.87 27.97 -0.61
N ARG A 223 -3.72 28.11 -1.63
CA ARG A 223 -3.55 27.44 -2.94
C ARG A 223 -2.31 27.91 -3.70
N GLU A 224 -1.82 29.09 -3.37
CA GLU A 224 -0.64 29.73 -3.97
C GLU A 224 0.66 29.21 -3.38
N VAL A 225 0.61 28.44 -2.29
CA VAL A 225 1.79 27.85 -1.66
C VAL A 225 2.33 26.72 -2.54
N ARG A 226 3.63 26.78 -2.83
CA ARG A 226 4.32 25.70 -3.53
C ARG A 226 5.01 24.80 -2.52
N VAL A 227 4.69 23.50 -2.55
CA VAL A 227 5.24 22.51 -1.63
C VAL A 227 6.16 21.55 -2.38
N LEU A 228 7.39 21.37 -1.89
CA LEU A 228 8.43 20.56 -2.52
C LEU A 228 8.97 19.51 -1.54
N GLY A 229 9.01 18.24 -1.93
CA GLY A 229 9.66 17.19 -1.14
C GLY A 229 11.14 17.06 -1.48
N LEU A 230 12.03 17.56 -0.63
CA LEU A 230 13.49 17.54 -0.88
C LEU A 230 14.14 16.23 -0.43
N ASN A 231 13.51 15.53 0.51
CA ASN A 231 13.88 14.21 0.98
C ASN A 231 12.59 13.49 1.37
N THR A 232 12.34 12.33 0.77
CA THR A 232 11.10 11.56 0.89
C THR A 232 11.38 10.06 0.70
N ASN A 233 10.35 9.23 0.88
CA ASN A 233 10.40 7.81 0.56
C ASN A 233 10.61 7.49 -0.93
N ILE A 234 10.43 8.46 -1.84
CA ILE A 234 10.63 8.30 -3.29
C ILE A 234 11.97 8.93 -3.73
N LEU A 235 12.35 10.06 -3.12
CA LEU A 235 13.47 10.88 -3.54
C LEU A 235 14.42 11.11 -2.37
N ARG A 236 15.72 10.84 -2.55
CA ARG A 236 16.73 11.17 -1.56
C ARG A 236 17.41 12.48 -1.87
N ALA A 237 17.73 13.23 -0.82
CA ALA A 237 18.46 14.47 -0.96
C ALA A 237 19.82 14.21 -1.61
N GLY A 238 20.07 14.89 -2.74
CA GLY A 238 21.31 14.74 -3.51
C GLY A 238 21.22 13.73 -4.66
N ASP A 239 20.11 13.03 -4.85
CA ASP A 239 19.89 12.25 -6.08
C ASP A 239 20.06 13.16 -7.32
N GLU A 240 20.57 12.58 -8.41
CA GLU A 240 20.71 13.27 -9.70
C GLU A 240 19.74 12.67 -10.72
N ASN A 241 18.55 13.27 -10.78
CA ASN A 241 17.48 12.89 -11.73
C ASN A 241 16.63 14.10 -12.13
N GLY A 242 15.71 13.90 -13.06
CA GLY A 242 14.81 14.93 -13.56
C GLY A 242 13.97 15.61 -12.48
N LEU A 243 13.51 14.87 -11.45
CA LEU A 243 12.79 15.48 -10.31
C LEU A 243 13.68 16.45 -9.55
N THR A 244 14.90 16.05 -9.21
CA THR A 244 15.83 16.95 -8.49
C THR A 244 16.20 18.18 -9.32
N LEU A 245 16.25 18.07 -10.64
CA LEU A 245 16.45 19.22 -11.52
C LEU A 245 15.24 20.17 -11.45
N ARG A 246 14.02 19.65 -11.55
CA ARG A 246 12.78 20.44 -11.40
C ARG A 246 12.69 21.09 -10.01
N LEU A 247 13.12 20.40 -8.95
CA LEU A 247 13.19 20.95 -7.59
C LEU A 247 14.18 22.11 -7.51
N ARG A 248 15.40 21.96 -8.03
CA ARG A 248 16.40 23.04 -8.07
C ARG A 248 15.89 24.24 -8.86
N GLN A 249 15.27 24.02 -10.02
CA GLN A 249 14.65 25.09 -10.83
C GLN A 249 13.50 25.79 -10.10
N ALA A 250 12.64 25.02 -9.41
CA ALA A 250 11.54 25.55 -8.63
C ALA A 250 12.02 26.46 -7.50
N ILE A 251 13.05 26.03 -6.77
CA ILE A 251 13.67 26.80 -5.70
C ILE A 251 14.34 28.04 -6.30
N ALA A 252 15.13 27.90 -7.35
CA ALA A 252 15.81 29.01 -8.02
C ALA A 252 14.85 30.09 -8.52
N ALA A 253 13.69 29.71 -9.07
CA ALA A 253 12.67 30.64 -9.56
C ALA A 253 11.86 31.32 -8.46
N HIS A 254 11.73 30.71 -7.28
CA HIS A 254 10.95 31.27 -6.18
C HIS A 254 11.62 32.50 -5.55
N GLN A 255 10.83 33.53 -5.24
CA GLN A 255 11.29 34.74 -4.55
C GLN A 255 10.49 34.90 -3.27
N GLY A 256 11.16 35.32 -2.19
CA GLY A 256 10.54 35.53 -0.89
C GLY A 256 10.93 34.49 0.17
N ALA A 257 10.26 34.57 1.32
CA ALA A 257 10.49 33.69 2.44
C ALA A 257 9.85 32.31 2.22
N GLY A 258 10.51 31.28 2.73
CA GLY A 258 9.99 29.92 2.74
C GLY A 258 9.91 29.31 4.13
N TRP A 259 9.37 28.10 4.19
CA TRP A 259 9.34 27.28 5.38
C TRP A 259 9.87 25.88 5.07
N SER A 260 10.61 25.31 6.00
CA SER A 260 10.88 23.87 6.01
C SER A 260 9.97 23.17 6.99
N ILE A 261 9.60 21.93 6.67
CA ILE A 261 8.86 21.02 7.54
C ILE A 261 9.71 19.77 7.75
N ALA A 262 9.91 19.43 9.01
CA ALA A 262 10.57 18.20 9.42
C ALA A 262 9.87 17.57 10.64
N ALA A 263 10.15 16.31 10.87
CA ALA A 263 9.92 15.61 12.12
C ALA A 263 10.67 16.26 13.29
N PRO A 264 10.09 16.30 14.50
CA PRO A 264 10.82 16.61 15.74
C PRO A 264 12.03 15.70 15.97
N GLU A 265 11.98 14.47 15.46
CA GLU A 265 13.04 13.47 15.56
C GLU A 265 14.18 13.70 14.54
N THR A 266 13.95 14.52 13.51
CA THR A 266 14.98 14.85 12.50
C THR A 266 16.05 15.74 13.12
N ARG A 267 17.30 15.27 13.10
CA ARG A 267 18.43 16.00 13.69
C ARG A 267 18.70 17.27 12.90
N GLU A 268 19.11 18.33 13.60
CA GLU A 268 19.45 19.61 12.96
C GLU A 268 20.53 19.47 11.88
N ALA A 269 21.56 18.65 12.13
CA ALA A 269 22.61 18.38 11.15
C ALA A 269 22.08 17.72 9.87
N GLU A 270 21.05 16.89 9.96
CA GLU A 270 20.40 16.27 8.79
C GLU A 270 19.56 17.29 8.04
N ARG A 271 18.72 18.06 8.76
CA ARG A 271 17.95 19.18 8.22
C ARG A 271 18.82 20.14 7.44
N ASP A 272 19.89 20.62 8.06
CA ASP A 272 20.78 21.63 7.49
C ASP A 272 21.60 21.07 6.32
N ARG A 273 21.96 19.78 6.36
CA ARG A 273 22.57 19.09 5.22
C ARG A 273 21.63 19.05 4.02
N VAL A 274 20.37 18.64 4.21
CA VAL A 274 19.39 18.57 3.11
C VAL A 274 19.14 19.96 2.54
N LEU A 275 18.88 20.96 3.38
CA LEU A 275 18.69 22.35 2.92
C LEU A 275 19.92 22.88 2.16
N GLY A 276 21.13 22.60 2.66
CA GLY A 276 22.38 23.01 2.06
C GLY A 276 22.59 22.49 0.64
N ILE A 277 22.15 21.25 0.33
CA ILE A 277 22.20 20.68 -1.03
C ILE A 277 21.42 21.53 -2.04
N TYR A 278 20.36 22.19 -1.58
CA TYR A 278 19.50 23.04 -2.41
C TYR A 278 19.76 24.54 -2.24
N GLY A 279 20.85 24.93 -1.55
CA GLY A 279 21.21 26.33 -1.33
C GLY A 279 20.25 27.08 -0.39
N LEU A 280 19.61 26.36 0.52
CA LEU A 280 18.69 26.92 1.51
C LEU A 280 19.33 26.90 2.90
N VAL A 281 18.98 27.87 3.73
CA VAL A 281 19.42 27.99 5.13
C VAL A 281 18.25 28.38 6.02
N VAL A 282 18.29 27.95 7.28
CA VAL A 282 17.36 28.42 8.32
C VAL A 282 17.73 29.83 8.74
N THR A 283 16.75 30.73 8.82
CA THR A 283 16.99 32.17 9.08
C THR A 283 16.40 32.69 10.40
N GLY A 284 15.68 31.86 11.14
CA GLY A 284 14.99 32.27 12.36
C GLY A 284 14.56 31.09 13.23
N GLU A 285 13.79 31.39 14.27
CA GLU A 285 13.34 30.39 15.24
C GLU A 285 12.35 29.40 14.62
N CYS A 286 12.59 28.12 14.91
CA CYS A 286 11.69 27.04 14.51
C CYS A 286 10.54 26.92 15.51
N GLN A 287 9.35 26.63 15.00
CA GLN A 287 8.15 26.40 15.80
C GLN A 287 7.63 24.98 15.62
N ILE A 288 7.12 24.39 16.69
CA ILE A 288 6.53 23.04 16.65
C ILE A 288 5.02 23.17 16.51
N LEU A 289 4.48 22.62 15.42
CA LEU A 289 3.06 22.58 15.14
C LEU A 289 2.52 21.16 15.38
N ARG A 290 1.61 21.00 16.34
CA ARG A 290 1.01 19.71 16.67
C ARG A 290 -0.31 19.53 15.94
N THR A 291 -0.56 18.31 15.46
CA THR A 291 -1.82 17.90 14.84
C THR A 291 -2.40 16.70 15.56
N SER A 292 -3.67 16.39 15.30
CA SER A 292 -4.28 15.16 15.83
C SER A 292 -3.57 13.89 15.33
N LEU A 293 -3.01 13.92 14.12
CA LEU A 293 -2.33 12.78 13.50
C LEU A 293 -0.92 12.56 14.05
N ARG A 294 -0.21 13.64 14.40
CA ARG A 294 1.16 13.59 14.93
C ARG A 294 1.30 14.39 16.21
N ARG A 295 1.17 13.70 17.35
CA ARG A 295 1.28 14.32 18.69
C ARG A 295 2.66 14.91 18.99
N GLY A 296 3.72 14.31 18.43
CA GLY A 296 5.09 14.86 18.48
C GLY A 296 5.20 16.22 17.78
N GLY A 297 4.33 16.48 16.80
CA GLY A 297 4.26 17.69 16.01
C GLY A 297 5.15 17.66 14.77
N HIS A 298 5.25 18.82 14.14
CA HIS A 298 6.02 19.12 12.95
C HIS A 298 6.85 20.36 13.22
N VAL A 299 8.14 20.30 12.96
CA VAL A 299 9.05 21.44 13.13
C VAL A 299 8.99 22.29 11.87
N PHE A 300 8.51 23.51 12.01
CA PHE A 300 8.48 24.53 10.97
C PHE A 300 9.61 25.52 11.21
N CYS A 301 10.60 25.56 10.31
CA CYS A 301 11.67 26.56 10.39
C CYS A 301 11.58 27.52 9.19
N PRO A 302 11.68 28.85 9.41
CA PRO A 302 11.77 29.81 8.32
C PRO A 302 13.09 29.60 7.57
N ILE A 303 13.03 29.64 6.25
CA ILE A 303 14.18 29.43 5.38
C ILE A 303 14.30 30.53 4.33
N ALA A 304 15.53 30.77 3.89
CA ALA A 304 15.85 31.63 2.77
C ALA A 304 16.93 30.97 1.90
N LYS A 305 17.10 31.50 0.68
CA LYS A 305 18.26 31.19 -0.15
C LYS A 305 19.52 31.75 0.50
N ARG A 306 20.61 30.98 0.40
CA ARG A 306 21.94 31.42 0.81
C ARG A 306 22.47 32.54 -0.07
#